data_AF-A0A6I6UQ31-F1
#
_entry.id   AF-A0A6I6UQ31-F1
#
_cell.length_a   1.000
_cell.length_b   1.000
_cell.length_c   1.000
_cell.angle_alpha   90.00
_cell.angle_beta   90.00
_cell.angle_gamma   90.00
#
_symmetry.space_group_name_H-M   'P 1'
#
loop_
_entity.id
_entity.type
_entity.pdbx_description
1 polymer ?
#
loop_
_entity_poly.entity_id
_entity_poly.type
_entity_poly.pdbx_seq_one_letter_code
_entity_poly.pdbx_strand_id
1 'polypeptide(L)' 'MDLNELLKRYESSKQYQATDQQELLTLAKKLYISNEISFHHYKGLAKQINTIEENAISTP' A
#
# COMPACT_ATOMS: atom_id res chain seq x y z
N MET A 1 7.53 3.80 8.67
CA MET A 1 7.35 3.26 7.31
C MET A 1 6.12 3.91 6.72
N ASP A 2 6.31 4.50 5.54
CA ASP A 2 5.38 5.44 4.93
C ASP A 2 4.97 4.94 3.54
N LEU A 3 3.89 5.47 2.97
CA LEU A 3 3.30 4.95 1.73
C LEU A 3 4.29 4.93 0.56
N ASN A 4 5.11 5.98 0.42
CA ASN A 4 6.15 6.03 -0.61
C ASN A 4 7.21 4.93 -0.46
N GLU A 5 7.52 4.51 0.76
CA GLU A 5 8.46 3.43 1.01
C GLU A 5 7.83 2.06 0.71
N LEU A 6 6.54 1.90 1.03
CA LEU A 6 5.77 0.72 0.63
C LEU A 6 5.70 0.58 -0.90
N LEU A 7 5.40 1.66 -1.61
CA LEU A 7 5.34 1.70 -3.07
C LEU A 7 6.70 1.35 -3.69
N LYS A 8 7.79 1.96 -3.22
CA LYS A 8 9.14 1.62 -3.69
C LYS A 8 9.49 0.15 -3.47
N ARG A 9 9.16 -0.43 -2.31
CA ARG A 9 9.37 -1.87 -2.06
C ARG A 9 8.53 -2.74 -2.99
N TYR A 10 7.30 -2.31 -3.29
CA TYR A 10 6.41 -3.00 -4.22
C TYR A 10 6.94 -2.94 -5.67
N GLU A 11 7.29 -1.75 -6.16
CA GLU A 11 7.90 -1.53 -7.48
C GLU A 11 9.23 -2.29 -7.63
N SER A 12 10.05 -2.34 -6.58
CA SER A 12 11.29 -3.12 -6.59
C SER A 12 11.05 -4.64 -6.55
N SER A 13 9.88 -5.10 -6.10
CA SER A 13 9.57 -6.53 -5.97
C SER A 13 8.77 -7.07 -7.17
N LYS A 14 8.11 -6.21 -7.95
CA LYS A 14 7.34 -6.60 -9.14
C LYS A 14 7.52 -5.60 -10.28
N GLN A 15 7.77 -6.11 -11.49
CA GLN A 15 7.74 -5.38 -12.77
C GLN A 15 6.34 -4.88 -13.18
N TYR A 16 5.38 -4.75 -12.26
CA TYR A 16 4.02 -4.31 -12.58
C TYR A 16 3.72 -2.99 -11.88
N GLN A 17 3.19 -2.05 -12.67
CA GLN A 17 2.72 -0.74 -12.21
C GLN A 17 1.87 -0.89 -10.95
N ALA A 18 2.10 0.01 -10.00
CA ALA A 18 1.46 0.09 -8.69
C ALA A 18 -0.02 0.52 -8.78
N THR A 19 -0.82 -0.18 -9.59
CA THR A 19 -2.23 0.11 -9.84
C THR A 19 -3.18 -0.83 -9.09
N ASP A 20 -2.70 -1.93 -8.53
CA ASP A 20 -3.57 -2.90 -7.84
C ASP A 20 -3.60 -2.63 -6.33
N GLN A 21 -4.65 -1.93 -5.89
CA GLN A 21 -4.92 -1.59 -4.48
C GLN A 21 -4.84 -2.82 -3.58
N GLN A 22 -5.34 -3.97 -4.06
CA GLN A 22 -5.43 -5.19 -3.29
C GLN A 22 -4.04 -5.80 -3.04
N GLU A 23 -3.12 -5.69 -3.99
CA GLU A 23 -1.72 -6.09 -3.80
C GLU A 23 -0.98 -5.19 -2.80
N LEU A 24 -1.21 -3.87 -2.84
CA LEU A 24 -0.62 -2.94 -1.86
C LEU A 24 -1.13 -3.21 -0.43
N LEU A 25 -2.43 -3.44 -0.28
CA LEU A 25 -3.02 -3.83 1.01
C LEU A 25 -2.44 -5.17 1.49
N THR A 26 -2.23 -6.11 0.57
CA THR A 26 -1.64 -7.42 0.88
C THR A 26 -0.20 -7.28 1.34
N LEU A 27 0.61 -6.43 0.69
CA LEU A 27 1.98 -6.15 1.11
C LEU A 27 2.02 -5.49 2.50
N ALA A 28 1.21 -4.45 2.71
CA ALA A 28 1.12 -3.79 4.01
C ALA A 28 0.72 -4.77 5.12
N LYS A 29 -0.23 -5.68 4.83
CA LYS A 29 -0.65 -6.73 5.76
C LYS A 29 0.47 -7.73 6.05
N LYS A 30 1.24 -8.14 5.04
CA LYS A 30 2.42 -9.01 5.23
C LYS A 30 3.44 -8.37 6.16
N LEU A 31 3.77 -7.10 5.94
CA LEU A 31 4.72 -6.36 6.77
C LEU A 31 4.24 -6.27 8.23
N TYR A 32 2.94 -6.08 8.43
CA TYR A 32 2.35 -6.08 9.77
C TYR A 32 2.45 -7.45 10.45
N ILE A 33 2.08 -8.54 9.74
CA ILE A 33 2.15 -9.91 10.28
C ILE A 33 3.61 -10.33 10.55
N SER A 34 4.55 -9.87 9.73
CA SER A 34 5.99 -10.07 9.92
C SER A 34 6.60 -9.17 11.01
N ASN A 35 5.78 -8.37 11.73
CA ASN A 35 6.23 -7.41 12.73
C ASN A 35 7.22 -6.33 12.21
N GLU A 36 7.34 -6.15 10.89
CA GLU A 36 8.17 -5.07 10.30
C GLU A 36 7.54 -3.69 10.50
N ILE A 37 6.20 -3.64 10.58
CA ILE A 37 5.45 -2.41 10.86
C ILE A 37 4.46 -2.63 12.00
N SER A 38 4.25 -1.59 12.80
CA SER A 38 3.23 -1.58 13.86
C SER A 38 1.82 -1.49 13.28
N PHE A 39 0.82 -1.91 14.06
CA PHE A 39 -0.59 -1.79 13.69
C PHE A 39 -1.01 -0.36 13.31
N HIS A 40 -0.47 0.66 13.99
CA HIS A 40 -0.72 2.07 13.68
C HIS A 40 -0.25 2.44 12.26
N HIS A 41 0.93 1.97 11.86
CA HIS A 41 1.46 2.18 10.52
C HIS A 41 0.64 1.43 9.47
N TYR A 42 0.28 0.17 9.73
CA TYR A 42 -0.59 -0.60 8.84
C TYR A 42 -1.93 0.09 8.58
N LYS A 43 -2.60 0.56 9.65
CA LYS A 43 -3.88 1.27 9.55
C LYS A 43 -3.74 2.57 8.75
N GLY A 44 -2.64 3.31 8.93
CA GLY A 44 -2.34 4.52 8.15
C GLY A 44 -2.09 4.23 6.68
N LEU A 45 -1.37 3.16 6.36
CA LEU A 45 -1.11 2.72 4.99
C LEU A 45 -2.41 2.25 4.30
N ALA A 46 -3.20 1.42 4.96
CA ALA A 46 -4.47 0.93 4.42
C ALA A 46 -5.44 2.06 4.10
N LYS A 47 -5.52 3.09 4.96
CA LYS A 47 -6.33 4.28 4.70
C LYS A 47 -5.85 5.02 3.45
N GLN A 48 -4.55 5.28 3.34
CA GLN A 48 -3.97 5.99 2.20
C GLN A 48 -4.14 5.22 0.88
N ILE A 49 -3.94 3.90 0.91
CA ILE A 49 -4.12 3.02 -0.26
C ILE A 49 -5.57 3.09 -0.75
N ASN A 50 -6.54 3.00 0.16
CA ASN A 50 -7.96 3.11 -0.18
C ASN A 50 -8.35 4.50 -0.73
N THR A 51 -7.71 5.56 -0.25
CA THR A 51 -7.96 6.93 -0.74
C THR A 51 -7.38 7.17 -2.14
N ILE A 52 -6.31 6.49 -2.54
CA ILE A 52 -5.73 6.62 -3.89
C ILE A 52 -6.70 6.12 -4.96
N GLU A 53 -7.42 5.02 -4.70
CA GLU A 53 -8.39 4.46 -5.65
C GLU A 53 -9.63 5.35 -5.76
N GLU A 54 -10.19 5.86 -4.65
CA GLU A 54 -11.33 6.80 -4.70
C GLU A 54 -11.04 8.02 -5.58
N ASN A 55 -9.81 8.51 -5.58
CA ASN A 55 -9.39 9.63 -6.42
C ASN A 55 -9.11 9.23 -7.88
N ALA A 56 -8.76 7.97 -8.15
CA ALA A 56 -8.57 7.43 -9.50
C ALA A 56 -9.89 7.07 -10.20
N ILE A 57 -10.94 6.73 -9.44
CA ILE A 57 -12.28 6.45 -9.97
C ILE A 57 -13.10 7.75 -10.17
N SER A 58 -12.69 8.85 -9.53
CA SER A 58 -13.42 10.15 -9.54
C SER A 58 -12.91 11.16 -10.58
N THR A 59 -12.19 10.74 -11.62
CA THR A 59 -11.97 11.58 -12.81
C THR A 59 -13.15 11.46 -13.78
N PRO A 60 -13.98 12.50 -13.98
CA PRO A 60 -15.03 12.54 -15.01
C PRO A 60 -14.48 12.64 -16.43
#